data_AF-A0A2D5H537-F1
#
_entry.id   AF-A0A2D5H537-F1
#
_cell.length_a   1.000
_cell.length_b   1.000
_cell.length_c   1.000
_cell.angle_alpha   90.00
_cell.angle_beta   90.00
_cell.angle_gamma   90.00
#
_symmetry.space_group_name_H-M   'P 1'
#
loop_
_entity.id
_entity.type
_entity.pdbx_description
1 polymer ?
#
loop_
_entity_poly.entity_id
_entity_poly.type
_entity_poly.pdbx_seq_one_letter_code
_entity_poly.pdbx_strand_id
1 'polypeptide(L)'
;MFQEESFVCVCAETALEAESDSDFLERAVEFVNRDVWGTLCATITVPDAFRQTDHATLDRCIGKLKYGAVGINHWPALNYAFMSTPWGGAPGATLQDVVSGIGNVHNTYFLAEVKKTVLCGPLTLFPQPVWFPSHPNPEAVGWRLFDLYTKPSLGNLLRTGLTVALK
;
A
#
# COMPACT_ATOMS: atom_id res chain seq x y z
N MET A 1 2.60 3.48 -22.95
CA MET A 1 3.45 3.71 -21.76
C MET A 1 3.03 2.82 -20.61
N PHE A 2 1.78 2.89 -20.15
CA PHE A 2 1.32 2.21 -18.93
C PHE A 2 0.92 0.73 -19.08
N GLN A 3 1.12 0.14 -20.27
CA GLN A 3 0.65 -1.21 -20.60
C GLN A 3 1.72 -2.29 -20.46
N GLU A 4 2.97 -1.89 -20.20
CA GLU A 4 4.10 -2.81 -20.04
C GLU A 4 4.84 -2.48 -18.75
N GLU A 5 5.05 -3.50 -17.91
CA GLU A 5 5.82 -3.37 -16.69
C GLU A 5 7.32 -3.40 -17.00
N SER A 6 8.03 -2.35 -16.58
CA SER A 6 9.49 -2.36 -16.54
C SER A 6 9.94 -2.86 -15.17
N PHE A 7 10.41 -4.11 -15.08
CA PHE A 7 10.85 -4.73 -13.83
C PHE A 7 12.26 -4.28 -13.39
N VAL A 8 12.47 -2.97 -13.36
CA VAL A 8 13.72 -2.26 -13.05
C VAL A 8 13.40 -0.93 -12.34
N CYS A 9 14.43 -0.17 -11.93
CA CYS A 9 14.26 1.10 -11.21
C CYS A 9 13.78 2.27 -12.11
N VAL A 10 12.54 2.18 -12.61
CA VAL A 10 11.89 3.21 -13.43
C VAL A 10 10.56 3.63 -12.82
N CYS A 11 10.25 4.91 -12.88
CA CYS A 11 8.96 5.47 -12.47
C CYS A 11 8.40 6.32 -13.62
N ALA A 12 7.10 6.22 -13.85
CA ALA A 12 6.36 7.03 -14.81
C ALA A 12 5.37 7.93 -14.06
N GLU A 13 5.28 9.18 -14.47
CA GLU A 13 4.32 10.15 -13.95
C GLU A 13 3.47 10.69 -15.08
N THR A 14 2.19 10.94 -14.80
CA THR A 14 1.27 11.59 -15.75
C THR A 14 0.27 12.45 -15.01
N ALA A 15 -0.16 13.53 -15.65
CA ALA A 15 -1.18 14.43 -15.14
C ALA A 15 -2.53 14.08 -15.77
N LEU A 16 -3.60 14.21 -14.97
CA LEU A 16 -4.97 14.07 -15.43
C LEU A 16 -5.69 15.40 -15.23
N GLU A 17 -6.38 15.86 -16.27
CA GLU A 17 -7.21 17.06 -16.20
C GLU A 17 -8.47 16.80 -15.38
N ALA A 18 -8.71 17.65 -14.40
CA ALA A 18 -9.82 17.54 -13.46
C ALA A 18 -10.35 18.91 -13.02
N GLU A 19 -11.66 18.98 -12.79
CA GLU A 19 -12.35 20.22 -12.38
C GLU A 19 -12.34 20.42 -10.85
N SER A 20 -12.01 19.36 -10.09
CA SER A 20 -11.91 19.37 -8.62
C SER A 20 -11.09 18.18 -8.12
N ASP A 21 -10.70 18.18 -6.84
CA ASP A 21 -9.99 17.06 -6.20
C ASP A 21 -10.80 15.75 -6.26
N SER A 22 -12.12 15.83 -6.08
CA SER A 22 -13.03 14.68 -6.16
C SER A 22 -13.13 14.13 -7.58
N ASP A 23 -13.22 15.01 -8.58
CA ASP A 23 -13.20 14.63 -10.00
C ASP A 23 -11.85 14.04 -10.41
N PHE A 24 -10.74 14.58 -9.89
CA PHE A 24 -9.40 14.03 -10.10
C PHE A 24 -9.31 12.60 -9.58
N LEU A 25 -9.78 12.36 -8.35
CA LEU A 25 -9.74 11.01 -7.76
C LEU A 25 -10.56 10.02 -8.59
N GLU A 26 -11.76 10.41 -9.05
CA GLU A 26 -12.60 9.54 -9.87
C GLU A 26 -11.95 9.21 -11.22
N ARG A 27 -11.38 10.21 -11.90
CA ARG A 27 -10.65 10.02 -13.15
C ARG A 27 -9.39 9.20 -12.98
N ALA A 28 -8.64 9.42 -11.90
CA ALA A 28 -7.46 8.62 -11.58
C ALA A 28 -7.84 7.15 -11.40
N VAL A 29 -8.91 6.85 -10.66
CA VAL A 29 -9.41 5.47 -10.50
C VAL A 29 -9.85 4.85 -11.83
N GLU A 30 -10.52 5.59 -12.70
CA GLU A 30 -10.89 5.10 -14.03
C GLU A 30 -9.65 4.81 -14.88
N PHE A 31 -8.71 5.75 -14.93
CA PHE A 31 -7.46 5.64 -15.67
C PHE A 31 -6.65 4.42 -15.24
N VAL A 32 -6.40 4.23 -13.93
CA VAL A 32 -5.60 3.08 -13.48
C VAL A 32 -6.31 1.75 -13.73
N ASN A 33 -7.65 1.71 -13.64
CA ASN A 33 -8.41 0.50 -13.89
C ASN A 33 -8.48 0.10 -15.38
N ARG A 34 -8.27 1.03 -16.31
CA ARG A 34 -8.44 0.81 -17.75
C ARG A 34 -7.11 0.80 -18.49
N ASP A 35 -6.25 1.76 -18.17
CA ASP A 35 -5.12 2.13 -18.99
C ASP A 35 -3.77 1.73 -18.36
N VAL A 36 -3.74 1.27 -17.11
CA VAL A 36 -2.52 0.78 -16.43
C VAL A 36 -2.57 -0.75 -16.30
N TRP A 37 -1.51 -1.43 -16.78
CA TRP A 37 -1.37 -2.87 -16.66
C TRP A 37 -0.98 -3.26 -15.23
N GLY A 38 -1.58 -4.34 -14.72
CA GLY A 38 -1.35 -4.84 -13.35
C GLY A 38 -2.49 -4.49 -12.39
N THR A 39 -2.76 -5.40 -11.45
CA THR A 39 -3.84 -5.30 -10.44
C THR A 39 -3.38 -5.65 -9.03
N LEU A 40 -2.06 -5.72 -8.79
CA LEU A 40 -1.51 -6.12 -7.48
C LEU A 40 -1.86 -5.10 -6.40
N CYS A 41 -1.41 -3.85 -6.57
CA CYS A 41 -1.61 -2.83 -5.56
C CYS A 41 -1.73 -1.41 -6.12
N ALA A 42 -2.44 -0.55 -5.38
CA ALA A 42 -2.54 0.87 -5.66
C ALA A 42 -2.50 1.68 -4.35
N THR A 43 -2.05 2.93 -4.43
CA THR A 43 -2.09 3.87 -3.30
C THR A 43 -2.88 5.11 -3.66
N ILE A 44 -3.73 5.55 -2.74
CA ILE A 44 -4.36 6.87 -2.78
C ILE A 44 -3.73 7.71 -1.67
N THR A 45 -3.16 8.85 -2.03
CA THR A 45 -2.61 9.82 -1.07
C THR A 45 -3.53 11.02 -1.00
N VAL A 46 -4.07 11.30 0.18
CA VAL A 46 -5.05 12.36 0.43
C VAL A 46 -4.79 13.06 1.77
N PRO A 47 -4.97 14.39 1.85
CA PRO A 47 -4.90 15.11 3.12
C PRO A 47 -6.11 14.79 4.01
N ASP A 48 -5.96 14.99 5.32
CA ASP A 48 -7.04 14.75 6.28
C ASP A 48 -8.26 15.65 6.03
N ALA A 49 -8.06 16.86 5.50
CA ALA A 49 -9.15 17.74 5.10
C ALA A 49 -10.07 17.08 4.06
N PHE A 50 -9.49 16.49 3.00
CA PHE A 50 -10.26 15.78 1.97
C PHE A 50 -10.98 14.56 2.55
N ARG A 51 -10.34 13.84 3.48
CA ARG A 51 -10.98 12.71 4.19
C ARG A 51 -12.17 13.15 5.04
N GLN A 52 -12.21 14.39 5.51
CA GLN A 52 -13.33 14.92 6.30
C GLN A 52 -14.47 15.38 5.39
N THR A 53 -14.15 16.08 4.31
CA THR A 53 -15.15 16.69 3.41
C THR A 53 -15.70 15.72 2.37
N ASP A 54 -14.88 14.81 1.84
CA ASP A 54 -15.17 13.99 0.65
C ASP A 54 -15.05 12.48 0.93
N HIS A 55 -15.19 12.05 2.20
CA HIS A 55 -15.10 10.64 2.60
C HIS A 55 -15.94 9.70 1.73
N ALA A 56 -17.18 10.10 1.39
CA ALA A 56 -18.07 9.28 0.57
C ALA A 56 -17.55 9.09 -0.86
N THR A 57 -16.87 10.09 -1.42
CA THR A 57 -16.20 9.97 -2.73
C THR A 57 -14.98 9.07 -2.61
N LEU A 58 -14.18 9.22 -1.55
CA LEU A 58 -13.03 8.36 -1.28
C LEU A 58 -13.44 6.88 -1.17
N ASP A 59 -14.44 6.57 -0.35
CA ASP A 59 -14.93 5.19 -0.15
C ASP A 59 -15.46 4.58 -1.46
N ARG A 60 -16.22 5.36 -2.25
CA ARG A 60 -16.67 4.95 -3.59
C ARG A 60 -15.51 4.63 -4.51
N CYS A 61 -14.48 5.46 -4.52
CA CYS A 61 -13.27 5.29 -5.33
C CYS A 61 -12.46 4.04 -4.91
N ILE A 62 -12.26 3.85 -3.60
CA ILE A 62 -11.66 2.63 -3.04
C ILE A 62 -12.44 1.39 -3.48
N GLY A 63 -13.78 1.45 -3.44
CA GLY A 63 -14.65 0.38 -3.91
C GLY A 63 -14.43 0.04 -5.39
N LYS A 64 -14.34 1.06 -6.25
CA LYS A 64 -14.14 0.93 -7.71
C LYS A 64 -12.75 0.45 -8.12
N LEU A 65 -11.70 0.70 -7.34
CA LEU A 65 -10.33 0.27 -7.68
C LEU A 65 -10.23 -1.25 -7.86
N LYS A 66 -9.77 -1.72 -9.01
CA LYS A 66 -9.60 -3.16 -9.31
C LYS A 66 -8.17 -3.60 -8.94
N TYR A 67 -7.80 -3.35 -7.69
CA TYR A 67 -6.50 -3.73 -7.12
C TYR A 67 -6.70 -4.57 -5.87
N GLY A 68 -5.89 -5.61 -5.70
CA GLY A 68 -6.02 -6.55 -4.57
C GLY A 68 -5.44 -6.03 -3.24
N ALA A 69 -4.52 -5.06 -3.28
CA ALA A 69 -4.06 -4.35 -2.09
C ALA A 69 -4.08 -2.82 -2.28
N VAL A 70 -4.83 -2.12 -1.46
CA VAL A 70 -4.95 -0.65 -1.52
C VAL A 70 -4.35 -0.04 -0.26
N GLY A 71 -3.51 0.97 -0.43
CA GLY A 71 -2.99 1.80 0.65
C GLY A 71 -3.59 3.21 0.62
N ILE A 72 -4.11 3.70 1.73
CA ILE A 72 -4.50 5.10 1.90
C ILE A 72 -3.45 5.77 2.76
N ASN A 73 -2.71 6.72 2.16
CA ASN A 73 -1.55 7.39 2.76
C ASN A 73 -0.41 6.45 3.20
N HIS A 74 -0.41 5.20 2.75
CA HIS A 74 0.59 4.20 3.10
C HIS A 74 1.08 3.45 1.86
N TRP A 75 2.31 2.95 1.97
CA TRP A 75 2.87 2.00 1.01
C TRP A 75 2.07 0.69 1.08
N PRO A 76 1.46 0.21 -0.03
CA PRO A 76 0.48 -0.85 0.03
C PRO A 76 1.13 -2.21 0.30
N ALA A 77 2.45 -2.36 0.05
CA ALA A 77 3.20 -3.58 0.38
C ALA A 77 3.24 -3.90 1.89
N LEU A 78 2.86 -2.95 2.76
CA LEU A 78 2.62 -3.25 4.18
C LEU A 78 1.52 -4.31 4.36
N ASN A 79 0.54 -4.39 3.46
CA ASN A 79 -0.45 -5.48 3.45
C ASN A 79 0.20 -6.85 3.27
N TYR A 80 1.30 -6.94 2.52
CA TYR A 80 2.10 -8.17 2.49
C TYR A 80 2.83 -8.34 3.82
N ALA A 81 3.54 -7.31 4.28
CA ALA A 81 4.39 -7.36 5.47
C ALA A 81 3.66 -7.76 6.77
N PHE A 82 2.35 -7.52 6.90
CA PHE A 82 1.56 -7.94 8.06
C PHE A 82 1.34 -9.45 8.18
N MET A 83 1.63 -10.23 7.13
CA MET A 83 1.53 -11.71 7.09
C MET A 83 0.13 -12.31 7.33
N SER A 84 -0.83 -11.52 7.82
CA SER A 84 -2.20 -11.97 8.11
C SER A 84 -3.17 -11.56 7.00
N THR A 85 -3.00 -10.35 6.47
CA THR A 85 -3.86 -9.77 5.46
C THR A 85 -3.64 -10.39 4.08
N PRO A 86 -4.71 -10.73 3.33
CA PRO A 86 -4.60 -11.23 1.96
C PRO A 86 -3.76 -10.31 1.08
N TRP A 87 -2.84 -10.89 0.30
CA TRP A 87 -2.03 -10.19 -0.70
C TRP A 87 -2.06 -10.93 -2.04
N GLY A 88 -2.50 -10.25 -3.10
CA GLY A 88 -2.59 -10.81 -4.45
C GLY A 88 -3.24 -9.82 -5.41
N GLY A 89 -3.31 -10.17 -6.69
CA GLY A 89 -4.04 -9.40 -7.69
C GLY A 89 -5.55 -9.32 -7.40
N ALA A 90 -6.22 -8.33 -7.97
CA ALA A 90 -7.68 -8.27 -7.89
C ALA A 90 -8.34 -9.49 -8.56
N PRO A 91 -9.53 -9.92 -8.12
CA PRO A 91 -10.26 -11.02 -8.76
C PRO A 91 -10.51 -10.77 -10.25
N GLY A 92 -10.40 -11.82 -11.07
CA GLY A 92 -10.70 -11.78 -12.50
C GLY A 92 -9.61 -12.35 -13.40
N ALA A 93 -8.39 -12.53 -12.89
CA ALA A 93 -7.29 -13.15 -13.62
C ALA A 93 -7.61 -14.61 -14.01
N THR A 94 -7.06 -15.05 -15.15
CA THR A 94 -7.18 -16.42 -15.66
C THR A 94 -5.80 -17.01 -15.91
N LEU A 95 -5.70 -18.31 -16.18
CA LEU A 95 -4.41 -18.92 -16.52
C LEU A 95 -3.82 -18.37 -17.84
N GLN A 96 -4.67 -17.87 -18.74
CA GLN A 96 -4.25 -17.25 -20.00
C GLN A 96 -3.88 -15.78 -19.83
N ASP A 97 -4.39 -15.13 -18.78
CA ASP A 97 -4.17 -13.72 -18.48
C ASP A 97 -4.06 -13.53 -16.95
N VAL A 98 -2.89 -13.84 -16.42
CA VAL A 98 -2.63 -13.89 -14.97
C VAL A 98 -2.53 -12.49 -14.37
N VAL A 99 -2.03 -11.51 -15.14
CA VAL A 99 -1.83 -10.10 -14.76
C VAL A 99 -0.98 -9.94 -13.48
N SER A 100 -1.58 -10.07 -12.29
CA SER A 100 -0.92 -9.93 -10.98
C SER A 100 -1.13 -11.14 -10.06
N GLY A 101 -1.33 -12.32 -10.65
CA GLY A 101 -1.51 -13.58 -9.94
C GLY A 101 -2.97 -13.99 -9.80
N ILE A 102 -3.19 -15.26 -9.46
CA ILE A 102 -4.52 -15.84 -9.19
C ILE A 102 -4.58 -16.21 -7.71
N GLY A 103 -5.57 -15.67 -7.01
CA GLY A 103 -5.74 -15.88 -5.57
C GLY A 103 -4.91 -14.90 -4.74
N ASN A 104 -4.60 -15.29 -3.50
CA ASN A 104 -3.80 -14.49 -2.58
C ASN A 104 -2.92 -15.38 -1.72
N VAL A 105 -1.78 -14.82 -1.30
CA VAL A 105 -1.01 -15.34 -0.17
C VAL A 105 -1.51 -14.68 1.12
N HIS A 106 -1.13 -15.26 2.26
CA HIS A 106 -1.65 -14.92 3.58
C HIS A 106 -3.13 -15.28 3.71
N ASN A 107 -4.00 -14.41 4.24
CA ASN A 107 -5.40 -14.73 4.59
C ASN A 107 -5.50 -15.76 5.74
N THR A 108 -4.85 -15.48 6.86
CA THR A 108 -4.84 -16.35 8.05
C THR A 108 -6.23 -16.60 8.66
N TYR A 109 -7.22 -15.78 8.27
CA TYR A 109 -8.61 -15.89 8.70
C TYR A 109 -9.49 -16.68 7.72
N PHE A 110 -8.94 -17.22 6.61
CA PHE A 110 -9.69 -17.98 5.61
C PHE A 110 -10.95 -17.26 5.09
N LEU A 111 -10.85 -15.94 4.90
CA LEU A 111 -11.94 -15.16 4.34
C LEU A 111 -12.24 -15.64 2.91
N ALA A 112 -13.52 -15.89 2.62
CA ALA A 112 -13.97 -16.25 1.29
C ALA A 112 -14.13 -14.99 0.42
N GLU A 113 -13.93 -15.15 -0.89
CA GLU A 113 -14.24 -14.13 -1.91
C GLU A 113 -13.62 -12.74 -1.64
N VAL A 114 -12.42 -12.72 -1.06
CA VAL A 114 -11.69 -11.48 -0.81
C VAL A 114 -11.46 -10.73 -2.12
N LYS A 115 -11.98 -9.51 -2.20
CA LYS A 115 -11.77 -8.63 -3.36
C LYS A 115 -10.48 -7.84 -3.25
N LYS A 116 -10.17 -7.36 -2.05
CA LYS A 116 -8.98 -6.55 -1.76
C LYS A 116 -8.76 -6.41 -0.25
N THR A 117 -7.54 -6.08 0.13
CA THR A 117 -7.20 -5.52 1.45
C THR A 117 -7.03 -4.01 1.32
N VAL A 118 -7.57 -3.24 2.27
CA VAL A 118 -7.39 -1.78 2.34
C VAL A 118 -6.67 -1.43 3.64
N LEU A 119 -5.46 -0.87 3.53
CA LEU A 119 -4.69 -0.33 4.65
C LEU A 119 -4.84 1.18 4.70
N CYS A 120 -5.38 1.69 5.81
CA CYS A 120 -5.57 3.12 6.01
C CYS A 120 -4.67 3.67 7.12
N GLY A 121 -4.16 4.88 6.95
CA GLY A 121 -3.51 5.62 8.02
C GLY A 121 -3.35 7.12 7.73
N PRO A 122 -2.60 7.85 8.57
CA PRO A 122 -2.43 9.29 8.45
C PRO A 122 -1.46 9.65 7.31
N LEU A 123 -1.56 10.88 6.79
CA LEU A 123 -0.66 11.38 5.75
C LEU A 123 0.80 11.47 6.23
N THR A 124 1.00 11.78 7.50
CA THR A 124 2.31 11.89 8.13
C THR A 124 2.36 11.02 9.38
N LEU A 125 3.53 10.42 9.64
CA LEU A 125 3.75 9.47 10.73
C LEU A 125 4.88 9.95 11.62
N PHE A 126 4.66 9.88 12.93
CA PHE A 126 5.68 10.07 13.94
C PHE A 126 5.60 8.94 14.98
N PRO A 127 6.72 8.28 15.32
CA PRO A 127 8.06 8.45 14.75
C PRO A 127 8.14 8.03 13.27
N GLN A 128 9.22 8.39 12.59
CA GLN A 128 9.39 8.06 11.18
C GLN A 128 9.41 6.54 11.02
N PRO A 129 8.62 5.95 10.09
CA PRO A 129 8.55 4.50 9.98
C PRO A 129 9.84 3.86 9.47
N VAL A 130 10.14 2.66 9.97
CA VAL A 130 11.38 1.92 9.67
C VAL A 130 11.52 1.47 8.22
N TRP A 131 10.41 1.41 7.48
CA TRP A 131 10.39 1.07 6.05
C TRP A 131 10.55 2.27 5.13
N PHE A 132 10.72 3.48 5.66
CA PHE A 132 10.96 4.67 4.84
C PHE A 132 12.44 4.69 4.44
N PRO A 133 12.77 4.79 3.13
CA PRO A 133 14.16 4.92 2.68
C PRO A 133 14.89 6.13 3.29
N SER A 134 14.14 7.13 3.74
CA SER A 134 14.64 8.36 4.36
C SER A 134 14.75 8.29 5.88
N HIS A 135 14.55 7.13 6.53
CA HIS A 135 14.66 7.02 7.99
C HIS A 135 16.04 7.50 8.46
N PRO A 136 16.16 8.33 9.52
CA PRO A 136 17.44 8.95 9.90
C PRO A 136 18.51 7.94 10.37
N ASN A 137 18.08 6.84 11.00
CA ASN A 137 18.96 5.80 11.56
C ASN A 137 18.70 4.39 10.99
N PRO A 138 18.75 4.17 9.67
CA PRO A 138 18.24 2.94 9.06
C PRO A 138 19.10 1.73 9.43
N GLU A 139 20.43 1.89 9.50
CA GLU A 139 21.35 0.82 9.88
C GLU A 139 21.17 0.41 11.35
N ALA A 140 21.14 1.37 12.26
CA ALA A 140 20.96 1.10 13.69
C ALA A 140 19.63 0.41 13.96
N VAL A 141 18.54 0.87 13.33
CA VAL A 141 17.24 0.21 13.38
C VAL A 141 17.32 -1.22 12.83
N GLY A 142 18.01 -1.42 11.71
CA GLY A 142 18.22 -2.75 11.11
C GLY A 142 18.86 -3.74 12.08
N TRP A 143 19.95 -3.34 12.75
CA TRP A 143 20.61 -4.19 13.76
C TRP A 143 19.71 -4.46 14.98
N ARG A 144 18.92 -3.47 15.42
CA ARG A 144 17.97 -3.69 16.53
C ARG A 144 16.83 -4.62 16.16
N LEU A 145 16.32 -4.52 14.94
CA LEU A 145 15.34 -5.46 14.42
C LEU A 145 15.93 -6.86 14.33
N PHE A 146 17.18 -7.00 13.85
CA PHE A 146 17.88 -8.28 13.83
C PHE A 146 18.01 -8.89 15.24
N ASP A 147 18.43 -8.11 16.23
CA ASP A 147 18.49 -8.54 17.63
C ASP A 147 17.11 -8.96 18.15
N LEU A 148 16.05 -8.21 17.81
CA LEU A 148 14.67 -8.52 18.22
C LEU A 148 14.16 -9.83 17.59
N TYR A 149 14.41 -10.04 16.29
CA TYR A 149 13.98 -11.25 15.59
C TYR A 149 14.76 -12.50 16.03
N THR A 150 16.07 -12.36 16.29
CA THR A 150 16.91 -13.50 16.71
C THR A 150 16.82 -13.80 18.21
N LYS A 151 16.57 -12.78 19.04
CA LYS A 151 16.45 -12.90 20.51
C LYS A 151 15.24 -12.10 21.01
N PRO A 152 14.00 -12.58 20.79
CA PRO A 152 12.79 -11.87 21.20
C PRO A 152 12.77 -11.61 22.71
N SER A 153 12.73 -10.34 23.09
CA SER A 153 12.61 -9.92 24.49
C SER A 153 12.04 -8.51 24.58
N LEU A 154 11.38 -8.19 25.71
CA LEU A 154 10.90 -6.83 25.97
C LEU A 154 12.05 -5.81 25.95
N GLY A 155 13.25 -6.21 26.40
CA GLY A 155 14.43 -5.36 26.34
C GLY A 155 14.84 -5.01 24.90
N ASN A 156 14.86 -6.00 24.00
CA ASN A 156 15.17 -5.75 22.59
C ASN A 156 14.05 -4.97 21.88
N LEU A 157 12.80 -5.19 22.26
CA LEU A 157 11.66 -4.40 21.76
C LEU A 157 11.80 -2.92 22.16
N LEU A 158 12.07 -2.64 23.44
CA LEU A 158 12.27 -1.29 23.95
C LEU A 158 13.46 -0.60 23.27
N ARG A 159 14.60 -1.29 23.11
CA ARG A 159 15.78 -0.76 22.41
C ARG A 159 15.48 -0.42 20.96
N THR A 160 14.70 -1.27 20.27
CA THR A 160 14.24 -1.01 18.91
C THR A 160 13.36 0.23 18.88
N GLY A 161 12.33 0.31 19.73
CA GLY A 161 11.43 1.47 19.81
C GLY A 161 12.16 2.78 20.08
N LEU A 162 13.12 2.78 21.01
CA LEU A 162 13.98 3.95 21.27
C LEU A 162 14.81 4.34 20.05
N THR A 163 15.39 3.38 19.34
CA THR A 163 16.22 3.65 18.15
C THR A 163 15.39 4.19 16.98
N VAL A 164 14.12 3.80 16.88
CA VAL A 164 13.18 4.35 15.89
C VAL A 164 12.75 5.77 16.25
N ALA A 165 12.54 6.05 17.55
CA ALA A 165 12.07 7.35 18.02
C ALA A 165 13.18 8.42 18.11
N LEU A 166 14.42 8.00 18.31
CA LEU A 166 15.58 8.89 18.43
C LEU A 166 16.17 9.18 17.05
N LYS A 167 16.35 10.46 16.74
CA LYS A 167 17.10 10.94 15.58
C LYS A 167 18.59 10.69 15.76
#